data_AF-A0A7W0FC96-F1
#
_entry.id   AF-A0A7W0FC96-F1
#
_cell.length_a   1.000
_cell.length_b   1.000
_cell.length_c   1.000
_cell.angle_alpha   90.00
_cell.angle_beta   90.00
_cell.angle_gamma   90.00
#
_symmetry.space_group_name_H-M   'P 1'
#
loop_
_entity.id
_entity.type
_entity.pdbx_description
1 polymer ?
#
loop_
_entity_poly.entity_id
_entity_poly.type
_entity_poly.pdbx_seq_one_letter_code
_entity_poly.pdbx_strand_id
1 'polypeptide(L)'
;MSRFLLEKTRNIGIMAHIDAGKTTTTERILYYTGVTYKIGEVHEGTAVMDWMVQEQERGITITAAATTCFWKDHRINIIDTPGHVDFTIEVERSLRVLDGAVAVFDSVAGVEPQSETVWRQADKYKVPRIAFMNKMDRAGADFFMSVQSMVDRLGANPVPIQIPIGAEEKFRGPIDLVEMKAVYFDDETIGAKYVEGAIPDDMMPTARKYREKMIEALSDVDENIMGKFLGAEEISAEEIKAALRKGTIQMKLTPVICGAAFKNKGVQLLLDSIVDYLPSPLDVLTVSGTKPGNGSEVVRKADVNEPFSALAFKVMTDPYV
;
A
#
# COMPACT_ATOMS: atom_id res chain seq x y z
N MET A 1 -17.60 7.92 -23.01
CA MET A 1 -17.82 7.40 -21.64
C MET A 1 -16.59 6.63 -21.22
N SER A 2 -16.04 6.90 -20.02
CA SER A 2 -14.95 6.10 -19.46
C SER A 2 -15.37 4.63 -19.39
N ARG A 3 -14.55 3.71 -19.92
CA ARG A 3 -14.80 2.26 -19.86
C ARG A 3 -14.80 1.70 -18.42
N PHE A 4 -14.32 2.49 -17.45
CA PHE A 4 -14.17 2.10 -16.05
C PHE A 4 -14.76 3.16 -15.11
N LEU A 5 -15.47 2.70 -14.07
CA LEU A 5 -16.10 3.55 -13.06
C LEU A 5 -15.05 4.18 -12.13
N LEU A 6 -15.26 5.43 -11.71
CA LEU A 6 -14.35 6.13 -10.80
C LEU A 6 -14.25 5.40 -9.45
N GLU A 7 -15.36 4.86 -8.94
CA GLU A 7 -15.41 4.05 -7.71
C GLU A 7 -14.45 2.84 -7.74
N LYS A 8 -14.20 2.28 -8.95
CA LYS A 8 -13.33 1.12 -9.17
C LYS A 8 -11.91 1.51 -9.61
N THR A 9 -11.55 2.78 -9.49
CA THR A 9 -10.20 3.27 -9.76
C THR A 9 -9.43 3.44 -8.46
N ARG A 10 -8.14 3.08 -8.45
CA ARG A 10 -7.19 3.37 -7.37
C ARG A 10 -5.97 4.06 -7.98
N ASN A 11 -5.70 5.30 -7.61
CA ASN A 11 -4.44 5.97 -7.98
C ASN A 11 -3.49 5.90 -6.79
N ILE A 12 -2.48 5.04 -6.88
CA ILE A 12 -1.60 4.72 -5.74
C ILE A 12 -0.13 5.02 -6.01
N GLY A 13 0.56 5.44 -4.97
CA GLY A 13 2.02 5.48 -4.95
C GLY A 13 2.60 4.36 -4.11
N ILE A 14 3.79 3.89 -4.46
CA ILE A 14 4.58 3.02 -3.59
C ILE A 14 5.68 3.88 -2.97
N MET A 15 5.63 4.02 -1.66
CA MET A 15 6.51 4.86 -0.86
C MET A 15 7.40 3.96 0.00
N ALA A 16 8.70 4.15 -0.05
CA ALA A 16 9.63 3.40 0.80
C ALA A 16 10.95 4.15 0.95
N HIS A 17 11.73 3.80 1.98
CA HIS A 17 13.15 4.14 2.00
C HIS A 17 13.93 3.26 1.01
N ILE A 18 15.20 3.62 0.80
CA ILE A 18 16.12 2.87 -0.08
C ILE A 18 16.21 1.42 0.42
N ASP A 19 16.27 0.46 -0.48
CA ASP A 19 16.37 -0.97 -0.17
C ASP A 19 15.19 -1.61 0.55
N ALA A 20 14.13 -0.90 0.98
CA ALA A 20 12.92 -1.51 1.56
C ALA A 20 12.19 -2.49 0.62
N GLY A 21 12.57 -2.54 -0.66
CA GLY A 21 12.01 -3.42 -1.67
C GLY A 21 10.81 -2.82 -2.41
N LYS A 22 10.77 -1.50 -2.56
CA LYS A 22 9.76 -0.75 -3.30
C LYS A 22 9.62 -1.27 -4.74
N THR A 23 10.69 -1.19 -5.54
CA THR A 23 10.69 -1.63 -6.94
C THR A 23 10.40 -3.12 -7.06
N THR A 24 10.97 -3.96 -6.19
CA THR A 24 10.65 -5.39 -6.17
C THR A 24 9.15 -5.63 -5.94
N THR A 25 8.52 -4.88 -5.04
CA THR A 25 7.08 -4.95 -4.80
C THR A 25 6.29 -4.50 -6.03
N THR A 26 6.70 -3.41 -6.69
CA THR A 26 6.08 -2.93 -7.93
C THR A 26 6.15 -3.99 -9.04
N GLU A 27 7.31 -4.62 -9.25
CA GLU A 27 7.50 -5.67 -10.27
C GLU A 27 6.62 -6.90 -10.00
N ARG A 28 6.46 -7.29 -8.74
CA ARG A 28 5.53 -8.38 -8.37
C ARG A 28 4.07 -8.01 -8.63
N ILE A 29 3.67 -6.77 -8.35
CA ILE A 29 2.34 -6.28 -8.70
C ILE A 29 2.12 -6.38 -10.21
N LEU A 30 3.07 -5.92 -11.03
CA LEU A 30 2.99 -6.02 -12.49
C LEU A 30 2.82 -7.47 -12.97
N TYR A 31 3.58 -8.40 -12.38
CA TYR A 31 3.51 -9.81 -12.74
C TYR A 31 2.16 -10.43 -12.38
N TYR A 32 1.69 -10.25 -11.13
CA TYR A 32 0.43 -10.87 -10.68
C TYR A 32 -0.82 -10.28 -11.33
N THR A 33 -0.74 -9.03 -11.77
CA THR A 33 -1.83 -8.39 -12.53
C THR A 33 -1.77 -8.71 -14.03
N GLY A 34 -0.77 -9.48 -14.47
CA GLY A 34 -0.61 -9.93 -15.85
C GLY A 34 -0.12 -8.84 -16.82
N VAL A 35 0.34 -7.69 -16.31
CA VAL A 35 0.95 -6.64 -17.15
C VAL A 35 2.29 -7.12 -17.71
N THR A 36 3.06 -7.86 -16.91
CA THR A 36 4.32 -8.47 -17.34
C THR A 36 4.23 -10.00 -17.26
N TYR A 37 4.74 -10.67 -18.29
CA TYR A 37 4.78 -12.14 -18.34
C TYR A 37 6.01 -12.72 -17.63
N LYS A 38 6.95 -11.86 -17.24
CA LYS A 38 8.18 -12.19 -16.52
C LYS A 38 8.33 -11.27 -15.33
N ILE A 39 8.84 -11.83 -14.25
CA ILE A 39 9.29 -11.11 -13.08
C ILE A 39 10.57 -10.35 -13.43
N GLY A 40 10.58 -9.03 -13.27
CA GLY A 40 11.79 -8.23 -13.29
C GLY A 40 12.54 -8.30 -11.96
N GLU A 41 13.87 -8.25 -12.03
CA GLU A 41 14.76 -8.20 -10.87
C GLU A 41 15.67 -6.98 -10.94
N VAL A 42 15.67 -6.20 -9.85
CA VAL A 42 16.47 -4.97 -9.74
C VAL A 42 17.96 -5.28 -9.82
N HIS A 43 18.42 -6.34 -9.16
CA HIS A 43 19.84 -6.74 -9.15
C HIS A 43 20.35 -7.22 -10.51
N GLU A 44 19.46 -7.69 -11.38
CA GLU A 44 19.79 -8.11 -12.74
C GLU A 44 19.56 -7.00 -13.78
N GLY A 45 19.11 -5.80 -13.35
CA GLY A 45 18.79 -4.68 -14.24
C GLY A 45 17.58 -4.94 -15.15
N THR A 46 16.73 -5.92 -14.82
CA THR A 46 15.58 -6.34 -15.65
C THR A 46 14.24 -5.78 -15.16
N ALA A 47 14.25 -4.94 -14.12
CA ALA A 47 13.05 -4.28 -13.60
C ALA A 47 12.42 -3.36 -14.65
N VAL A 48 11.12 -3.53 -14.90
CA VAL A 48 10.38 -2.79 -15.93
C VAL A 48 10.22 -1.30 -15.56
N MET A 49 10.13 -0.99 -14.27
CA MET A 49 9.97 0.38 -13.79
C MET A 49 11.24 1.22 -13.81
N ASP A 50 12.41 0.59 -13.67
CA ASP A 50 13.71 1.25 -13.70
C ASP A 50 14.20 1.26 -15.17
N TRP A 51 13.68 2.20 -15.96
CA TRP A 51 13.92 2.27 -17.40
C TRP A 51 15.20 3.04 -17.76
N MET A 52 15.71 3.91 -16.88
CA MET A 52 16.97 4.61 -17.12
C MET A 52 18.15 3.67 -16.88
N VAL A 53 19.16 3.75 -17.74
CA VAL A 53 20.41 2.97 -17.58
C VAL A 53 21.03 3.25 -16.20
N GLN A 54 20.98 4.49 -15.72
CA GLN A 54 21.47 4.86 -14.39
C GLN A 54 20.65 4.26 -13.24
N GLU A 55 19.34 4.02 -13.43
CA GLU A 55 18.50 3.35 -12.43
C GLU A 55 18.88 1.87 -12.36
N GLN A 56 19.05 1.22 -13.52
CA GLN A 56 19.46 -0.19 -13.63
C GLN A 56 20.87 -0.43 -13.08
N GLU A 57 21.83 0.46 -13.40
CA GLU A 57 23.21 0.37 -12.93
C GLU A 57 23.35 0.54 -11.41
N ARG A 58 22.48 1.38 -10.81
CA ARG A 58 22.56 1.72 -9.38
C ARG A 58 21.55 0.96 -8.51
N GLY A 59 20.59 0.25 -9.12
CA GLY A 59 19.53 -0.47 -8.41
C GLY A 59 18.60 0.44 -7.61
N ILE A 60 18.43 1.70 -8.02
CA ILE A 60 17.57 2.69 -7.36
C ILE A 60 16.63 3.34 -8.37
N THR A 61 15.40 3.63 -7.95
CA THR A 61 14.48 4.45 -8.76
C THR A 61 14.82 5.93 -8.59
N ILE A 62 15.08 6.59 -9.71
CA ILE A 62 15.45 8.00 -9.81
C ILE A 62 14.23 8.82 -10.23
N THR A 63 13.46 8.35 -11.22
CA THR A 63 12.29 9.05 -11.76
C THR A 63 11.00 8.27 -11.57
N ALA A 64 9.89 9.00 -11.38
CA ALA A 64 8.60 8.37 -11.14
C ALA A 64 8.04 7.71 -12.40
N ALA A 65 7.86 6.39 -12.42
CA ALA A 65 7.22 5.67 -13.52
C ALA A 65 5.71 5.51 -13.25
N ALA A 66 4.89 5.62 -14.29
CA ALA A 66 3.44 5.43 -14.17
C ALA A 66 3.00 4.23 -15.02
N THR A 67 2.22 3.33 -14.43
CA THR A 67 1.64 2.18 -15.12
C THR A 67 0.19 1.99 -14.72
N THR A 68 -0.56 1.25 -15.52
CA THR A 68 -1.92 0.82 -15.21
C THR A 68 -2.00 -0.70 -15.20
N CYS A 69 -2.59 -1.24 -14.15
CA CYS A 69 -2.89 -2.67 -14.02
C CYS A 69 -4.34 -2.90 -13.57
N PHE A 70 -4.77 -4.17 -13.61
CA PHE A 70 -6.14 -4.56 -13.28
C PHE A 70 -6.13 -5.67 -12.23
N TRP A 71 -6.99 -5.54 -11.22
CA TRP A 71 -7.14 -6.52 -10.14
C TRP A 71 -8.58 -6.56 -9.65
N LYS A 72 -9.22 -7.74 -9.60
CA LYS A 72 -10.62 -7.91 -9.13
C LYS A 72 -11.61 -6.86 -9.68
N ASP A 73 -11.65 -6.67 -11.01
CA ASP A 73 -12.46 -5.65 -11.71
C ASP A 73 -12.16 -4.19 -11.36
N HIS A 74 -11.05 -3.92 -10.68
CA HIS A 74 -10.56 -2.57 -10.37
C HIS A 74 -9.40 -2.21 -11.29
N ARG A 75 -9.34 -0.93 -11.64
CA ARG A 75 -8.20 -0.32 -12.32
C ARG A 75 -7.29 0.31 -11.29
N ILE A 76 -6.03 -0.11 -11.26
CA ILE A 76 -5.01 0.44 -10.38
C ILE A 76 -4.00 1.19 -11.24
N ASN A 77 -3.84 2.48 -10.99
CA ASN A 77 -2.78 3.29 -11.58
C ASN A 77 -1.69 3.43 -10.53
N ILE A 78 -0.49 2.96 -10.84
CA ILE A 78 0.64 2.97 -9.93
C ILE A 78 1.61 4.05 -10.39
N ILE A 79 1.98 4.94 -9.48
CA ILE A 79 3.11 5.85 -9.64
C ILE A 79 4.22 5.37 -8.72
N ASP A 80 5.29 4.83 -9.30
CA ASP A 80 6.43 4.39 -8.51
C ASP A 80 7.22 5.63 -8.06
N THR A 81 7.27 5.94 -6.76
CA THR A 81 7.84 7.20 -6.26
C THR A 81 9.31 7.03 -5.84
N PRO A 82 10.22 8.00 -6.07
CA PRO A 82 11.60 7.87 -5.61
C PRO A 82 11.69 7.64 -4.09
N GLY A 83 12.54 6.71 -3.65
CA GLY A 83 12.71 6.37 -2.22
C GLY A 83 13.83 7.13 -1.51
N HIS A 84 14.61 7.92 -2.26
CA HIS A 84 15.74 8.69 -1.74
C HIS A 84 15.34 10.12 -1.41
N VAL A 85 15.83 10.64 -0.28
CA VAL A 85 15.64 12.03 0.17
C VAL A 85 16.17 13.10 -0.79
N ASP A 86 16.98 12.72 -1.76
CA ASP A 86 17.60 13.66 -2.72
C ASP A 86 16.62 14.02 -3.84
N PHE A 87 15.53 13.26 -3.99
CA PHE A 87 14.47 13.48 -4.98
C PHE A 87 13.17 13.99 -4.34
N THR A 88 13.27 14.72 -3.23
CA THR A 88 12.14 15.25 -2.47
C THR A 88 11.11 16.00 -3.30
N ILE A 89 11.53 16.78 -4.30
CA ILE A 89 10.62 17.52 -5.20
C ILE A 89 9.73 16.56 -6.00
N GLU A 90 10.29 15.44 -6.45
CA GLU A 90 9.58 14.44 -7.25
C GLU A 90 8.63 13.60 -6.39
N VAL A 91 9.03 13.29 -5.16
CA VAL A 91 8.16 12.67 -4.15
C VAL A 91 6.97 13.57 -3.83
N GLU A 92 7.20 14.85 -3.51
CA GLU A 92 6.12 15.79 -3.23
C GLU A 92 5.16 15.94 -4.40
N ARG A 93 5.69 15.98 -5.63
CA ARG A 93 4.84 16.12 -6.83
C ARG A 93 4.00 14.87 -7.08
N SER A 94 4.58 13.69 -6.85
CA SER A 94 3.86 12.42 -6.98
C SER A 94 2.75 12.33 -5.93
N LEU A 95 3.04 12.65 -4.66
CA LEU A 95 2.04 12.63 -3.59
C LEU A 95 0.84 13.55 -3.84
N ARG A 96 1.00 14.63 -4.61
CA ARG A 96 -0.09 15.55 -4.97
C ARG A 96 -1.08 15.01 -6.00
N VAL A 97 -0.72 13.98 -6.75
CA VAL A 97 -1.60 13.35 -7.76
C VAL A 97 -2.13 11.99 -7.34
N LEU A 98 -1.68 11.49 -6.19
CA LEU A 98 -2.07 10.19 -5.67
C LEU A 98 -3.30 10.31 -4.78
N ASP A 99 -4.20 9.34 -4.92
CA ASP A 99 -5.36 9.23 -4.05
C ASP A 99 -4.97 8.51 -2.75
N GLY A 100 -4.08 7.51 -2.84
CA GLY A 100 -3.56 6.77 -1.68
C GLY A 100 -2.14 6.28 -1.92
N ALA A 101 -1.55 5.61 -0.92
CA ALA A 101 -0.21 5.05 -1.05
C ALA A 101 0.01 3.76 -0.25
N VAL A 102 0.99 2.99 -0.69
CA VAL A 102 1.53 1.82 0.01
C VAL A 102 2.86 2.23 0.62
N ALA A 103 2.93 2.28 1.95
CA ALA A 103 4.18 2.51 2.68
C ALA A 103 4.88 1.17 2.92
N VAL A 104 6.00 0.94 2.25
CA VAL A 104 6.79 -0.29 2.36
C VAL A 104 7.89 -0.09 3.40
N PHE A 105 7.94 -0.99 4.38
CA PHE A 105 8.94 -1.01 5.44
C PHE A 105 9.75 -2.31 5.39
N ASP A 106 11.01 -2.24 5.78
CA ASP A 106 11.87 -3.41 5.96
C ASP A 106 11.56 -4.03 7.33
N SER A 107 11.16 -5.31 7.36
CA SER A 107 10.81 -5.97 8.62
C SER A 107 12.01 -6.23 9.55
N VAL A 108 13.24 -6.00 9.10
CA VAL A 108 14.46 -6.08 9.92
C VAL A 108 14.76 -4.76 10.61
N ALA A 109 14.63 -3.64 9.88
CA ALA A 109 14.99 -2.31 10.37
C ALA A 109 13.81 -1.51 10.93
N GLY A 110 12.59 -1.83 10.51
CA GLY A 110 11.38 -1.06 10.81
C GLY A 110 11.40 0.31 10.12
N VAL A 111 11.01 1.35 10.87
CA VAL A 111 11.03 2.74 10.40
C VAL A 111 12.43 3.32 10.45
N GLU A 112 12.94 3.73 9.30
CA GLU A 112 14.22 4.43 9.17
C GLU A 112 14.05 5.96 9.05
N PRO A 113 15.10 6.78 9.29
CA PRO A 113 15.02 8.25 9.19
C PRO A 113 14.47 8.78 7.85
N GLN A 114 14.78 8.09 6.75
CA GLN A 114 14.27 8.42 5.42
C GLN A 114 12.77 8.10 5.30
N SER A 115 12.31 7.03 5.95
CA SER A 115 10.88 6.67 6.01
C SER A 115 10.07 7.75 6.72
N GLU A 116 10.60 8.35 7.79
CA GLU A 116 9.96 9.47 8.49
C GLU A 116 9.72 10.67 7.57
N THR A 117 10.72 10.99 6.73
CA THR A 117 10.65 12.14 5.81
C THR A 117 9.54 11.93 4.80
N VAL A 118 9.51 10.76 4.17
CA VAL A 118 8.50 10.39 3.17
C VAL A 118 7.11 10.27 3.81
N TRP A 119 7.02 9.78 5.05
CA TRP A 119 5.77 9.73 5.81
C TRP A 119 5.20 11.12 6.10
N ARG A 120 6.03 12.06 6.59
CA ARG A 120 5.62 13.45 6.85
C ARG A 120 5.15 14.17 5.58
N GLN A 121 5.73 13.86 4.43
CA GLN A 121 5.27 14.41 3.15
C GLN A 121 3.87 13.91 2.80
N ALA A 122 3.58 12.61 3.01
CA ALA A 122 2.23 12.10 2.82
C ALA A 122 1.22 12.67 3.83
N ASP A 123 1.63 12.94 5.07
CA ASP A 123 0.80 13.65 6.05
C ASP A 123 0.43 15.05 5.57
N LYS A 124 1.42 15.81 5.06
CA LYS A 124 1.23 17.17 4.52
C LYS A 124 0.21 17.21 3.38
N TYR A 125 0.21 16.20 2.51
CA TYR A 125 -0.72 16.10 1.38
C TYR A 125 -1.99 15.29 1.69
N LYS A 126 -2.15 14.84 2.94
CA LYS A 126 -3.30 14.06 3.41
C LYS A 126 -3.55 12.81 2.55
N VAL A 127 -2.50 12.05 2.28
CA VAL A 127 -2.57 10.82 1.48
C VAL A 127 -2.86 9.61 2.40
N PRO A 128 -4.04 8.97 2.30
CA PRO A 128 -4.35 7.71 2.97
C PRO A 128 -3.36 6.61 2.60
N ARG A 129 -2.99 5.79 3.58
CA ARG A 129 -1.93 4.80 3.42
C ARG A 129 -2.30 3.45 4.02
N ILE A 130 -1.77 2.39 3.41
CA ILE A 130 -1.60 1.07 4.02
C ILE A 130 -0.10 0.81 4.20
N ALA A 131 0.28 0.04 5.21
CA ALA A 131 1.67 -0.33 5.46
C ALA A 131 1.93 -1.79 5.08
N PHE A 132 3.01 -2.03 4.34
CA PHE A 132 3.48 -3.34 3.95
C PHE A 132 4.84 -3.62 4.60
N MET A 133 4.84 -4.51 5.59
CA MET A 133 6.03 -5.03 6.25
C MET A 133 6.66 -6.08 5.33
N ASN A 134 7.61 -5.64 4.51
CA ASN A 134 8.28 -6.44 3.50
C ASN A 134 9.51 -7.14 4.09
N LYS A 135 10.13 -8.03 3.31
CA LYS A 135 11.35 -8.75 3.71
C LYS A 135 11.18 -9.65 4.94
N MET A 136 9.98 -10.20 5.14
CA MET A 136 9.75 -11.20 6.18
C MET A 136 10.63 -12.46 6.01
N ASP A 137 11.27 -12.64 4.86
CA ASP A 137 12.21 -13.72 4.54
C ASP A 137 13.66 -13.46 5.00
N ARG A 138 13.99 -12.25 5.46
CA ARG A 138 15.35 -11.89 5.86
C ARG A 138 15.65 -12.30 7.30
N ALA A 139 16.93 -12.59 7.57
CA ALA A 139 17.41 -12.84 8.93
C ALA A 139 17.19 -11.60 9.82
N GLY A 140 16.64 -11.80 11.01
CA GLY A 140 16.26 -10.73 11.93
C GLY A 140 14.91 -10.07 11.59
N ALA A 141 14.11 -10.62 10.68
CA ALA A 141 12.78 -10.09 10.39
C ALA A 141 11.85 -10.20 11.62
N ASP A 142 11.35 -9.06 12.07
CA ASP A 142 10.43 -8.94 13.20
C ASP A 142 9.28 -7.98 12.85
N PHE A 143 8.12 -8.58 12.55
CA PHE A 143 6.90 -7.84 12.23
C PHE A 143 6.43 -6.95 13.37
N PHE A 144 6.49 -7.44 14.61
CA PHE A 144 5.91 -6.73 15.75
C PHE A 144 6.80 -5.54 16.16
N MET A 145 8.11 -5.71 16.10
CA MET A 145 9.06 -4.60 16.27
C MET A 145 8.85 -3.54 15.18
N SER A 146 8.70 -3.96 13.92
CA SER A 146 8.51 -3.04 12.80
C SER A 146 7.20 -2.24 12.94
N VAL A 147 6.11 -2.89 13.34
CA VAL A 147 4.84 -2.23 13.68
C VAL A 147 5.04 -1.24 14.84
N GLN A 148 5.73 -1.64 15.91
CA GLN A 148 5.97 -0.76 17.06
C GLN A 148 6.81 0.47 16.65
N SER A 149 7.78 0.31 15.76
CA SER A 149 8.59 1.42 15.27
C SER A 149 7.77 2.49 14.53
N MET A 150 6.62 2.13 13.92
CA MET A 150 5.68 3.10 13.35
C MET A 150 5.04 3.97 14.43
N VAL A 151 4.70 3.40 15.58
CA VAL A 151 4.19 4.16 16.71
C VAL A 151 5.28 5.09 17.23
N ASP A 152 6.45 4.55 17.51
CA ASP A 152 7.51 5.26 18.23
C ASP A 152 8.16 6.38 17.40
N ARG A 153 8.34 6.18 16.09
CA ARG A 153 9.05 7.12 15.21
C ARG A 153 8.14 8.00 14.36
N LEU A 154 6.99 7.46 13.91
CA LEU A 154 6.06 8.20 13.05
C LEU A 154 4.91 8.84 13.83
N GLY A 155 4.66 8.40 15.07
CA GLY A 155 3.44 8.77 15.79
C GLY A 155 2.18 8.27 15.09
N ALA A 156 2.29 7.21 14.29
CA ALA A 156 1.18 6.64 13.54
C ALA A 156 0.31 5.73 14.42
N ASN A 157 -0.88 5.41 13.94
CA ASN A 157 -1.77 4.41 14.53
C ASN A 157 -1.82 3.16 13.64
N PRO A 158 -0.78 2.30 13.65
CA PRO A 158 -0.76 1.08 12.86
C PRO A 158 -1.74 0.05 13.42
N VAL A 159 -2.56 -0.53 12.55
CA VAL A 159 -3.51 -1.59 12.90
C VAL A 159 -3.14 -2.84 12.10
N PRO A 160 -2.47 -3.83 12.72
CA PRO A 160 -2.23 -5.12 12.09
C PRO A 160 -3.54 -5.79 11.70
N ILE A 161 -3.75 -5.98 10.38
CA ILE A 161 -4.84 -6.80 9.83
C ILE A 161 -4.33 -8.19 9.43
N GLN A 162 -3.01 -8.37 9.45
CA GLN A 162 -2.33 -9.63 9.28
C GLN A 162 -1.22 -9.79 10.32
N ILE A 163 -0.88 -11.04 10.64
CA ILE A 163 0.32 -11.38 11.41
C ILE A 163 1.07 -12.54 10.74
N PRO A 164 2.41 -12.59 10.79
CA PRO A 164 3.17 -13.59 10.05
C PRO A 164 3.14 -14.98 10.71
N ILE A 165 3.16 -16.02 9.89
CA ILE A 165 3.42 -17.41 10.31
C ILE A 165 4.89 -17.71 10.04
N GLY A 166 5.67 -17.77 11.12
CA GLY A 166 7.13 -17.86 11.05
C GLY A 166 7.79 -16.54 10.64
N ALA A 167 9.12 -16.55 10.57
CA ALA A 167 9.94 -15.43 10.15
C ALA A 167 11.18 -15.97 9.43
N GLU A 168 11.91 -15.10 8.74
CA GLU A 168 13.10 -15.45 7.97
C GLU A 168 12.78 -16.56 6.94
N GLU A 169 13.66 -17.54 6.78
CA GLU A 169 13.44 -18.70 5.91
C GLU A 169 12.20 -19.54 6.29
N LYS A 170 11.71 -19.41 7.53
CA LYS A 170 10.52 -20.12 8.02
C LYS A 170 9.23 -19.35 7.76
N PHE A 171 9.27 -18.17 7.13
CA PHE A 171 8.07 -17.42 6.78
C PHE A 171 7.25 -18.17 5.72
N ARG A 172 6.04 -18.59 6.11
CA ARG A 172 5.14 -19.39 5.25
C ARG A 172 3.99 -18.57 4.65
N GLY A 173 3.71 -17.42 5.23
CA GLY A 173 2.60 -16.54 4.85
C GLY A 173 1.95 -15.91 6.08
N PRO A 174 0.94 -15.05 5.90
CA PRO A 174 0.24 -14.38 6.98
C PRO A 174 -1.00 -15.13 7.46
N ILE A 175 -1.41 -14.85 8.69
CA ILE A 175 -2.78 -15.03 9.18
C ILE A 175 -3.55 -13.76 8.85
N ASP A 176 -4.63 -13.88 8.12
CA ASP A 176 -5.63 -12.83 7.92
C ASP A 176 -6.50 -12.74 9.19
N LEU A 177 -6.43 -11.60 9.87
CA LEU A 177 -7.18 -11.34 11.10
C LEU A 177 -8.61 -10.88 10.84
N VAL A 178 -8.96 -10.48 9.62
CA VAL A 178 -10.31 -10.07 9.19
C VAL A 178 -11.17 -11.32 8.98
N GLU A 179 -10.66 -12.28 8.20
CA GLU A 179 -11.35 -13.55 7.91
C GLU A 179 -11.01 -14.67 8.91
N MET A 180 -10.01 -14.46 9.78
CA MET A 180 -9.48 -15.46 10.73
C MET A 180 -9.04 -16.76 10.06
N LYS A 181 -8.23 -16.63 9.01
CA LYS A 181 -7.66 -17.74 8.24
C LYS A 181 -6.16 -17.58 8.05
N ALA A 182 -5.45 -18.70 7.94
CA ALA A 182 -4.05 -18.69 7.53
C ALA A 182 -3.95 -18.75 6.00
N VAL A 183 -3.04 -17.98 5.43
CA VAL A 183 -2.73 -18.02 4.00
C VAL A 183 -1.32 -18.60 3.84
N TYR A 184 -1.23 -19.76 3.18
CA TYR A 184 0.02 -20.44 2.92
C TYR A 184 0.41 -20.28 1.46
N PHE A 185 1.64 -19.85 1.22
CA PHE A 185 2.20 -19.71 -0.13
C PHE A 185 3.05 -20.92 -0.48
N ASP A 186 2.83 -21.43 -1.68
CA ASP A 186 3.66 -22.48 -2.25
C ASP A 186 4.89 -21.86 -2.94
N ASP A 187 6.07 -22.22 -2.44
CA ASP A 187 7.36 -21.77 -2.96
C ASP A 187 7.60 -22.24 -4.41
N GLU A 188 6.96 -23.34 -4.84
CA GLU A 188 7.13 -23.89 -6.20
C GLU A 188 6.36 -23.11 -7.27
N THR A 189 5.32 -22.36 -6.89
CA THR A 189 4.44 -21.67 -7.86
C THR A 189 4.76 -20.19 -8.03
N ILE A 190 5.90 -19.70 -7.53
CA ILE A 190 6.22 -18.26 -7.53
C ILE A 190 5.07 -17.48 -6.87
N GLY A 191 4.45 -18.07 -5.84
CA GLY A 191 3.29 -17.52 -5.14
C GLY A 191 1.99 -17.44 -5.95
N ALA A 192 1.96 -17.85 -7.23
CA ALA A 192 0.77 -17.75 -8.07
C ALA A 192 -0.43 -18.54 -7.52
N LYS A 193 -0.17 -19.55 -6.69
CA LYS A 193 -1.18 -20.22 -5.88
C LYS A 193 -0.86 -20.04 -4.40
N TYR A 194 -1.84 -19.57 -3.66
CA TYR A 194 -1.86 -19.67 -2.21
C TYR A 194 -3.08 -20.49 -1.78
N VAL A 195 -2.98 -21.09 -0.60
CA VAL A 195 -4.04 -21.90 -0.02
C VAL A 195 -4.47 -21.27 1.29
N GLU A 196 -5.76 -21.00 1.42
CA GLU A 196 -6.37 -20.68 2.70
C GLU A 196 -6.51 -21.95 3.55
N GLY A 197 -6.14 -21.85 4.82
CA GLY A 197 -6.20 -22.97 5.76
C GLY A 197 -6.47 -22.52 7.18
N ALA A 198 -6.49 -23.51 8.08
CA ALA A 198 -6.62 -23.26 9.50
C ALA A 198 -5.39 -22.54 10.06
N ILE A 199 -5.64 -21.66 11.02
CA ILE A 199 -4.59 -21.02 11.83
C ILE A 199 -3.91 -22.10 12.69
N PRO A 200 -2.58 -22.18 12.74
CA PRO A 200 -1.87 -23.11 13.63
C PRO A 200 -2.27 -22.93 15.10
N ASP A 201 -2.41 -24.04 15.84
CA ASP A 201 -2.91 -24.03 17.22
C ASP A 201 -2.05 -23.17 18.16
N ASP A 202 -0.73 -23.16 17.95
CA ASP A 202 0.24 -22.36 18.68
C ASP A 202 0.12 -20.86 18.39
N MET A 203 -0.39 -20.49 17.21
CA MET A 203 -0.59 -19.12 16.77
C MET A 203 -2.00 -18.58 17.08
N MET A 204 -2.98 -19.46 17.34
CA MET A 204 -4.36 -19.06 17.62
C MET A 204 -4.50 -18.06 18.79
N PRO A 205 -3.80 -18.19 19.93
CA PRO A 205 -3.86 -17.20 21.00
C PRO A 205 -3.37 -15.82 20.56
N THR A 206 -2.28 -15.77 19.77
CA THR A 206 -1.72 -14.53 19.22
C THR A 206 -2.68 -13.91 18.20
N ALA A 207 -3.26 -14.70 17.31
CA ALA A 207 -4.24 -14.24 16.33
C ALA A 207 -5.46 -13.60 17.01
N ARG A 208 -6.02 -14.24 18.04
CA ARG A 208 -7.14 -13.69 18.81
C ARG A 208 -6.79 -12.37 19.49
N LYS A 209 -5.61 -12.31 20.14
CA LYS A 209 -5.11 -11.08 20.79
C LYS A 209 -5.00 -9.92 19.80
N TYR A 210 -4.43 -10.15 18.62
CA TYR A 210 -4.27 -9.08 17.64
C TYR A 210 -5.59 -8.74 16.92
N ARG A 211 -6.50 -9.70 16.74
CA ARG A 211 -7.87 -9.42 16.26
C ARG A 211 -8.64 -8.54 17.25
N GLU A 212 -8.54 -8.81 18.54
CA GLU A 212 -9.18 -7.99 19.57
C GLU A 212 -8.63 -6.55 19.55
N LYS A 213 -7.30 -6.39 19.50
CA LYS A 213 -6.68 -5.06 19.33
C LYS A 213 -7.10 -4.35 18.05
N MET A 214 -7.25 -5.09 16.95
CA MET A 214 -7.75 -4.53 15.69
C MET A 214 -9.17 -4.02 15.86
N ILE A 215 -10.06 -4.81 16.47
CA ILE A 215 -11.46 -4.41 16.72
C ILE A 215 -11.53 -3.21 17.67
N GLU A 216 -10.70 -3.19 18.71
CA GLU A 216 -10.57 -2.06 19.63
C GLU A 216 -10.21 -0.77 18.87
N ALA A 217 -9.17 -0.80 18.02
CA ALA A 217 -8.80 0.35 17.20
C ALA A 217 -9.90 0.75 16.20
N LEU A 218 -10.70 -0.21 15.72
CA LEU A 218 -11.83 0.07 14.84
C LEU A 218 -13.02 0.71 15.57
N SER A 219 -13.17 0.47 16.86
CA SER A 219 -14.23 1.10 17.67
C SER A 219 -14.07 2.62 17.77
N ASP A 220 -12.84 3.14 17.69
CA ASP A 220 -12.55 4.58 17.70
C ASP A 220 -12.94 5.29 16.38
N VAL A 221 -13.15 4.53 15.29
CA VAL A 221 -13.47 5.09 13.96
C VAL A 221 -14.90 4.80 13.52
N ASP A 222 -15.55 3.79 14.11
CA ASP A 222 -16.90 3.35 13.73
C ASP A 222 -17.80 3.02 14.92
N GLU A 223 -18.88 3.80 15.06
CA GLU A 223 -19.83 3.69 16.18
C GLU A 223 -20.56 2.34 16.20
N ASN A 224 -20.81 1.72 15.04
CA ASN A 224 -21.44 0.40 14.98
C ASN A 224 -20.48 -0.68 15.51
N ILE A 225 -19.20 -0.61 15.13
CA ILE A 225 -18.17 -1.48 15.68
C ILE A 225 -18.04 -1.30 17.19
N MET A 226 -18.04 -0.04 17.68
CA MET A 226 -17.98 0.26 19.11
C MET A 226 -19.15 -0.34 19.88
N GLY A 227 -20.38 -0.16 19.39
CA GLY A 227 -21.57 -0.74 20.01
C GLY A 227 -21.50 -2.27 20.12
N LYS A 228 -21.13 -2.93 19.02
CA LYS A 228 -20.97 -4.39 18.99
C LYS A 228 -19.85 -4.89 19.90
N PHE A 229 -18.71 -4.20 19.92
CA PHE A 229 -17.57 -4.56 20.75
C PHE A 229 -17.92 -4.50 22.25
N LEU A 230 -18.58 -3.42 22.70
CA LEU A 230 -19.05 -3.27 24.08
C LEU A 230 -20.15 -4.27 24.45
N GLY A 231 -21.00 -4.63 23.48
CA GLY A 231 -22.04 -5.65 23.63
C GLY A 231 -21.54 -7.10 23.55
N ALA A 232 -20.25 -7.32 23.28
CA ALA A 232 -19.69 -8.63 22.96
C ALA A 232 -20.44 -9.35 21.82
N GLU A 233 -20.94 -8.59 20.85
CA GLU A 233 -21.62 -9.09 19.65
C GLU A 233 -20.62 -9.48 18.56
N GLU A 234 -21.05 -10.37 17.67
CA GLU A 234 -20.23 -10.79 16.53
C GLU A 234 -20.13 -9.67 15.48
N ILE A 235 -18.90 -9.39 15.05
CA ILE A 235 -18.58 -8.42 14.01
C ILE A 235 -18.16 -9.18 12.76
N SER A 236 -18.88 -8.97 11.68
CA SER A 236 -18.62 -9.64 10.41
C SER A 236 -17.37 -9.10 9.70
N ALA A 237 -16.77 -9.91 8.83
CA ALA A 237 -15.62 -9.50 8.02
C ALA A 237 -15.91 -8.25 7.16
N GLU A 238 -17.13 -8.15 6.60
CA GLU A 238 -17.53 -7.00 5.79
C GLU A 238 -17.64 -5.71 6.61
N GLU A 239 -18.13 -5.78 7.84
CA GLU A 239 -18.14 -4.64 8.75
C GLU A 239 -16.72 -4.21 9.15
N ILE A 240 -15.83 -5.17 9.39
CA ILE A 240 -14.41 -4.91 9.65
C ILE A 240 -13.77 -4.21 8.44
N LYS A 241 -13.99 -4.72 7.22
CA LYS A 241 -13.44 -4.11 6.00
C LYS A 241 -13.96 -2.70 5.79
N ALA A 242 -15.25 -2.46 5.99
CA ALA A 242 -15.85 -1.14 5.88
C ALA A 242 -15.26 -0.14 6.89
N ALA A 243 -15.09 -0.57 8.15
CA ALA A 243 -14.49 0.26 9.19
C ALA A 243 -12.99 0.54 8.93
N LEU A 244 -12.22 -0.47 8.47
CA LEU A 244 -10.84 -0.30 8.05
C LEU A 244 -10.71 0.71 6.91
N ARG A 245 -11.54 0.58 5.87
CA ARG A 245 -11.58 1.53 4.74
C ARG A 245 -11.87 2.95 5.23
N LYS A 246 -12.91 3.12 6.05
CA LYS A 246 -13.29 4.41 6.63
C LYS A 246 -12.15 5.02 7.44
N GLY A 247 -11.54 4.24 8.33
CA GLY A 247 -10.41 4.67 9.15
C GLY A 247 -9.16 5.03 8.34
N THR A 248 -8.91 4.28 7.25
CA THR A 248 -7.80 4.51 6.31
C THR A 248 -7.98 5.83 5.56
N ILE A 249 -9.15 6.05 4.95
CA ILE A 249 -9.46 7.27 4.19
C ILE A 249 -9.42 8.51 5.11
N GLN A 250 -9.89 8.37 6.35
CA GLN A 250 -9.82 9.44 7.36
C GLN A 250 -8.43 9.63 7.96
N MET A 251 -7.45 8.78 7.61
CA MET A 251 -6.09 8.76 8.16
C MET A 251 -6.05 8.65 9.69
N LYS A 252 -7.06 8.00 10.30
CA LYS A 252 -7.12 7.74 11.75
C LYS A 252 -6.37 6.47 12.15
N LEU A 253 -6.20 5.55 11.20
CA LEU A 253 -5.45 4.32 11.36
C LEU A 253 -4.75 3.98 10.04
N THR A 254 -3.75 3.10 10.12
CA THR A 254 -3.04 2.55 8.97
C THR A 254 -3.10 1.03 9.02
N PRO A 255 -3.84 0.37 8.12
CA PRO A 255 -3.84 -1.09 8.05
C PRO A 255 -2.43 -1.60 7.75
N VAL A 256 -1.97 -2.58 8.53
CA VAL A 256 -0.65 -3.18 8.36
C VAL A 256 -0.78 -4.63 7.93
N ILE A 257 -0.11 -4.94 6.82
CA ILE A 257 0.04 -6.27 6.25
C ILE A 257 1.52 -6.65 6.18
N CYS A 258 1.81 -7.93 5.96
CA CYS A 258 3.19 -8.42 5.88
C CYS A 258 3.41 -9.37 4.70
N GLY A 259 4.65 -9.43 4.23
CA GLY A 259 5.03 -10.34 3.16
C GLY A 259 6.52 -10.33 2.86
N ALA A 260 6.86 -11.06 1.81
CA ALA A 260 8.20 -11.16 1.28
C ALA A 260 8.10 -11.06 -0.25
N ALA A 261 8.16 -9.84 -0.78
CA ALA A 261 8.02 -9.60 -2.23
C ALA A 261 9.06 -10.39 -3.02
N PHE A 262 10.30 -10.48 -2.51
CA PHE A 262 11.37 -11.26 -3.14
C PHE A 262 11.02 -12.74 -3.27
N LYS A 263 10.46 -13.33 -2.20
CA LYS A 263 10.00 -14.72 -2.15
C LYS A 263 8.57 -14.90 -2.66
N ASN A 264 7.97 -13.89 -3.29
CA ASN A 264 6.65 -14.03 -3.93
C ASN A 264 5.50 -14.31 -2.95
N LYS A 265 5.62 -13.90 -1.68
CA LYS A 265 4.60 -14.14 -0.64
C LYS A 265 3.95 -12.84 -0.20
N GLY A 266 2.62 -12.78 -0.23
CA GLY A 266 1.81 -11.69 0.35
C GLY A 266 1.49 -10.52 -0.59
N VAL A 267 2.07 -10.42 -1.79
CA VAL A 267 1.81 -9.29 -2.71
C VAL A 267 0.38 -9.32 -3.27
N GLN A 268 -0.22 -10.49 -3.43
CA GLN A 268 -1.63 -10.63 -3.81
C GLN A 268 -2.56 -10.09 -2.73
N LEU A 269 -2.22 -10.31 -1.46
CA LEU A 269 -2.97 -9.77 -0.33
C LEU A 269 -2.77 -8.25 -0.17
N LEU A 270 -1.61 -7.75 -0.58
CA LEU A 270 -1.39 -6.31 -0.76
C LEU A 270 -2.31 -5.74 -1.86
N LEU A 271 -2.46 -6.42 -3.01
CA LEU A 271 -3.40 -6.01 -4.06
C LEU A 271 -4.85 -6.01 -3.60
N ASP A 272 -5.24 -7.02 -2.82
CA ASP A 272 -6.56 -7.07 -2.17
C ASP A 272 -6.75 -5.89 -1.22
N SER A 273 -5.76 -5.61 -0.35
CA SER A 273 -5.79 -4.49 0.58
C SER A 273 -5.83 -3.12 -0.12
N ILE A 274 -5.17 -2.97 -1.27
CA ILE A 274 -5.25 -1.76 -2.11
C ILE A 274 -6.68 -1.55 -2.59
N VAL A 275 -7.33 -2.61 -3.07
CA VAL A 275 -8.71 -2.51 -3.57
C VAL A 275 -9.67 -2.21 -2.43
N ASP A 276 -9.54 -2.91 -1.30
CA ASP A 276 -10.49 -2.85 -0.20
C ASP A 276 -10.37 -1.53 0.60
N TYR A 277 -9.14 -1.10 0.90
CA TYR A 277 -8.91 -0.04 1.91
C TYR A 277 -8.47 1.31 1.34
N LEU A 278 -7.80 1.35 0.18
CA LEU A 278 -7.35 2.63 -0.38
C LEU A 278 -8.49 3.38 -1.09
N PRO A 279 -8.45 4.73 -1.09
CA PRO A 279 -9.51 5.56 -1.67
C PRO A 279 -9.63 5.40 -3.18
N SER A 280 -10.85 5.62 -3.65
CA SER A 280 -11.12 5.94 -5.05
C SER A 280 -10.98 7.45 -5.29
N PRO A 281 -10.88 7.91 -6.55
CA PRO A 281 -10.93 9.34 -6.88
C PRO A 281 -12.14 10.10 -6.32
N LEU A 282 -13.23 9.40 -5.96
CA LEU A 282 -14.43 9.99 -5.35
C LEU A 282 -14.28 10.24 -3.85
N ASP A 283 -13.35 9.55 -3.19
CA ASP A 283 -13.11 9.62 -1.74
C ASP A 283 -12.12 10.73 -1.36
N VAL A 284 -11.42 11.31 -2.35
CA VAL A 284 -10.36 12.29 -2.15
C VAL A 284 -10.91 13.71 -2.14
N LEU A 285 -10.24 14.59 -1.41
CA LEU A 285 -10.60 16.01 -1.33
C LEU A 285 -10.63 16.66 -2.73
N THR A 286 -11.60 17.54 -2.93
CA THR A 286 -11.71 18.34 -4.15
C THR A 286 -10.48 19.22 -4.35
N VAL A 287 -10.04 19.37 -5.61
CA VAL A 287 -8.86 20.17 -5.94
C VAL A 287 -9.27 21.63 -6.05
N SER A 288 -8.59 22.51 -5.31
CA SER A 288 -8.73 23.96 -5.45
C SER A 288 -7.65 24.56 -6.34
N GLY A 289 -8.00 25.65 -7.02
CA GLY A 289 -7.11 26.44 -7.85
C GLY A 289 -7.62 27.87 -8.00
N THR A 290 -6.89 28.70 -8.72
CA THR A 290 -7.28 30.10 -8.98
C THR A 290 -7.62 30.28 -10.45
N LYS A 291 -8.67 31.05 -10.72
CA LYS A 291 -9.05 31.39 -12.09
C LYS A 291 -8.05 32.40 -12.67
N PRO A 292 -7.48 32.15 -13.86
CA PRO A 292 -6.60 33.10 -14.53
C PRO A 292 -7.30 34.45 -14.76
N GLY A 293 -6.61 35.53 -14.44
CA GLY A 293 -7.05 36.91 -14.71
C GLY A 293 -7.75 37.63 -13.56
N ASN A 294 -8.46 36.93 -12.66
CA ASN A 294 -9.13 37.56 -11.51
C ASN A 294 -8.74 36.97 -10.15
N GLY A 295 -8.01 35.85 -10.12
CA GLY A 295 -7.52 35.24 -8.89
C GLY A 295 -8.59 34.61 -7.99
N SER A 296 -9.85 34.55 -8.44
CA SER A 296 -10.92 33.93 -7.65
C SER A 296 -10.66 32.44 -7.48
N GLU A 297 -10.88 31.91 -6.28
CA GLU A 297 -10.77 30.48 -6.00
C GLU A 297 -11.84 29.69 -6.76
N VAL A 298 -11.43 28.55 -7.32
CA VAL A 298 -12.29 27.60 -8.03
C VAL A 298 -11.99 26.22 -7.48
N VAL A 299 -13.05 25.47 -7.19
CA VAL A 299 -12.97 24.08 -6.75
C VAL A 299 -13.40 23.17 -7.91
N ARG A 300 -12.72 22.04 -8.06
CA ARG A 300 -13.02 20.98 -9.03
C ARG A 300 -13.31 19.68 -8.31
N LYS A 301 -14.45 19.06 -8.67
CA LYS A 301 -14.83 17.73 -8.17
C LYS A 301 -14.45 16.68 -9.19
N ALA A 302 -14.26 15.45 -8.71
CA ALA A 302 -14.08 14.28 -9.56
C ALA A 302 -15.42 13.88 -10.21
N ASP A 303 -15.90 14.68 -11.16
CA ASP A 303 -17.13 14.42 -11.92
C ASP A 303 -16.86 14.54 -13.42
N VAL A 304 -17.32 13.55 -14.18
CA VAL A 304 -17.20 13.49 -15.64
C VAL A 304 -17.99 14.58 -16.36
N ASN A 305 -18.95 15.21 -15.67
CA ASN A 305 -19.76 16.30 -16.19
C ASN A 305 -19.17 17.69 -15.86
N GLU A 306 -18.15 17.77 -15.01
CA GLU A 306 -17.47 19.05 -14.73
C GLU A 306 -16.55 19.48 -15.89
N PRO A 307 -16.26 20.79 -16.03
CA PRO A 307 -15.30 21.27 -17.01
C PRO A 307 -13.93 20.63 -16.82
N PHE A 308 -13.30 20.21 -17.92
CA PHE A 308 -12.00 19.54 -17.88
C PHE A 308 -10.94 20.35 -17.13
N SER A 309 -10.26 19.68 -16.21
CA SER A 309 -9.09 20.17 -15.49
C SER A 309 -8.14 19.02 -15.22
N ALA A 310 -6.83 19.26 -15.37
CA ALA A 310 -5.80 18.26 -15.13
C ALA A 310 -4.54 18.91 -14.55
N LEU A 311 -3.76 18.12 -13.81
CA LEU A 311 -2.46 18.50 -13.28
C LEU A 311 -1.37 17.68 -13.98
N ALA A 312 -0.50 18.35 -14.73
CA ALA A 312 0.69 17.71 -15.30
C ALA A 312 1.72 17.51 -14.18
N PHE A 313 2.10 16.26 -13.91
CA PHE A 313 3.06 15.92 -12.85
C PHE A 313 4.41 15.43 -13.39
N LYS A 314 4.47 14.87 -14.59
CA LYS A 314 5.73 14.43 -15.21
C LYS A 314 5.80 14.90 -16.66
N VAL A 315 6.99 15.30 -17.08
CA VAL A 315 7.35 15.56 -18.47
C VAL A 315 8.46 14.57 -18.82
N MET A 316 8.28 13.84 -19.91
CA MET A 316 9.26 12.89 -20.41
C MET A 316 9.39 13.10 -21.92
N THR A 317 10.62 13.11 -22.41
CA THR A 317 10.89 13.13 -23.84
C THR A 317 10.97 11.70 -24.33
N ASP A 318 10.03 11.30 -25.18
CA ASP A 318 10.02 9.99 -25.82
C ASP A 318 10.76 10.09 -27.17
N PRO A 319 11.82 9.29 -27.43
CA PRO A 319 12.55 9.36 -28.70
C PRO A 319 11.76 8.81 -29.90
N TYR A 320 10.62 8.16 -29.68
CA TYR A 320 9.75 7.61 -30.71
C TYR A 320 8.56 8.52 -31.05
N VAL A 321 8.47 9.72 -30.45
CA VAL A 321 7.43 10.74 -30.72
C VAL A 321 8.04 12.11 -30.99
#